data_AF-A0A0D0E259-F1
#
_entry.id   AF-A0A0D0E259-F1
#
_cell.length_a   1.000
_cell.length_b   1.000
_cell.length_c   1.000
_cell.angle_alpha   90.00
_cell.angle_beta   90.00
_cell.angle_gamma   90.00
#
_symmetry.space_group_name_H-M   'P 1'
#
loop_
_entity.id
_entity.type
_entity.pdbx_description
1 polymer ?
#
loop_
_entity_poly.entity_id
_entity_poly.type
_entity_poly.pdbx_seq_one_letter_code
_entity_poly.pdbx_strand_id
1 'polypeptide(L)'
;MTAFSVSPSVLSTTGRSLYPDAGPYLRQQLGLASHEPVGLSTLPDPPYGEKPATPLPMLIKLAIYGSPSKQLTLQEIYNELENRFQWFREHRHERAWKNSIRHNLSLNKVFRHVPRPITEPGKGSYWQLDVSGGEGYKRTRKRRPKNSRLDEDEDEDEDDVDE
;
A
#
# COMPACT_ATOMS: atom_id res chain seq x y z
N MET A 1 -44.20 -13.19 -16.70
CA MET A 1 -42.88 -13.48 -17.30
C MET A 1 -41.84 -12.68 -16.52
N THR A 2 -41.14 -13.32 -15.60
CA THR A 2 -40.12 -12.71 -14.73
C THR A 2 -38.81 -12.57 -15.48
N ALA A 3 -38.37 -11.34 -15.75
CA ALA A 3 -37.09 -11.06 -16.37
C ALA A 3 -35.97 -11.28 -15.33
N PHE A 4 -35.14 -12.30 -15.54
CA PHE A 4 -33.89 -12.47 -14.81
C PHE A 4 -32.90 -11.40 -15.27
N SER A 5 -32.65 -10.42 -14.40
CA SER A 5 -31.58 -9.43 -14.55
C SER A 5 -30.24 -10.16 -14.43
N VAL A 6 -29.65 -10.50 -15.58
CA VAL A 6 -28.28 -11.05 -15.63
C VAL A 6 -27.31 -9.91 -15.34
N SER A 7 -26.70 -9.94 -14.15
CA SER A 7 -25.57 -9.07 -13.83
C SER A 7 -24.47 -9.26 -14.87
N PRO A 8 -23.88 -8.19 -15.44
CA PRO A 8 -22.73 -8.35 -16.30
C PRO A 8 -21.53 -8.66 -15.42
N SER A 9 -21.19 -9.95 -15.31
CA SER A 9 -19.89 -10.40 -14.88
C SER A 9 -18.84 -9.75 -15.78
N VAL A 10 -18.05 -8.84 -15.22
CA VAL A 10 -16.89 -8.23 -15.88
C VAL A 10 -15.80 -9.28 -16.10
N LEU A 11 -15.98 -10.12 -17.10
CA LEU A 11 -14.88 -10.87 -17.71
C LEU A 11 -14.21 -9.93 -18.72
N SER A 12 -13.23 -9.16 -18.27
CA SER A 12 -12.39 -8.38 -19.18
C SER A 12 -11.23 -9.25 -19.66
N THR A 13 -11.41 -9.82 -20.83
CA THR A 13 -10.36 -10.30 -21.73
C THR A 13 -9.35 -9.17 -21.98
N THR A 14 -8.06 -9.50 -21.95
CA THR A 14 -6.89 -8.65 -22.31
C THR A 14 -6.38 -7.67 -21.23
N GLY A 15 -5.34 -8.08 -20.49
CA GLY A 15 -4.18 -7.31 -20.03
C GLY A 15 -4.31 -5.91 -19.40
N ARG A 16 -5.52 -5.40 -19.14
CA ARG A 16 -5.77 -4.02 -18.71
C ARG A 16 -6.19 -4.00 -17.24
N SER A 17 -5.71 -3.00 -16.50
CA SER A 17 -6.14 -2.72 -15.12
C SER A 17 -7.68 -2.74 -15.01
N LEU A 18 -8.20 -3.36 -13.94
CA LEU A 18 -9.64 -3.36 -13.64
C LEU A 18 -10.12 -2.01 -13.07
N TYR A 19 -9.17 -1.15 -12.70
CA TYR A 19 -9.42 0.13 -12.03
C TYR A 19 -9.05 1.31 -12.93
N PRO A 20 -9.61 2.51 -12.66
CA PRO A 20 -9.30 3.74 -13.40
C PRO A 20 -7.80 4.03 -13.47
N ASP A 21 -7.38 4.76 -14.49
CA ASP A 21 -5.98 5.18 -14.65
C ASP A 21 -5.51 5.98 -13.44
N ALA A 22 -4.52 5.44 -12.72
CA ALA A 22 -3.91 6.08 -11.57
C ALA A 22 -2.92 7.19 -11.94
N GLY A 23 -2.61 7.37 -13.23
CA GLY A 23 -1.62 8.33 -13.72
C GLY A 23 -1.82 9.77 -13.22
N PRO A 24 -2.99 10.40 -13.44
CA PRO A 24 -3.26 11.76 -12.97
C PRO A 24 -3.06 11.91 -11.46
N TYR A 25 -3.53 10.93 -10.69
CA TYR A 25 -3.37 10.91 -9.24
C TYR A 25 -1.89 10.84 -8.82
N LEU A 26 -1.09 9.97 -9.45
CA LEU A 26 0.33 9.84 -9.13
C LEU A 26 1.13 11.09 -9.50
N ARG A 27 0.82 11.73 -10.65
CA ARG A 27 1.43 13.02 -11.03
C ARG A 27 1.15 14.10 -10.01
N GLN A 28 -0.09 14.20 -9.55
CA GLN A 28 -0.47 15.15 -8.51
C GLN A 28 0.31 14.91 -7.21
N GLN A 29 0.47 13.65 -6.78
CA GLN A 29 1.24 13.34 -5.56
C GLN A 29 2.73 13.66 -5.70
N LEU A 30 3.28 13.58 -6.92
CA LEU A 30 4.68 13.86 -7.20
C LEU A 30 4.95 15.31 -7.64
N GLY A 31 3.91 16.14 -7.81
CA GLY A 31 4.04 17.51 -8.31
C GLY A 31 4.45 17.62 -9.78
N LEU A 32 4.14 16.61 -10.61
CA LEU A 32 4.54 16.52 -12.01
C LEU A 32 3.50 17.13 -12.96
N ALA A 33 3.95 17.55 -14.14
CA ALA A 33 3.07 18.02 -15.20
C ALA A 33 2.22 16.87 -15.79
N SER A 34 1.02 17.17 -16.31
CA SER A 34 0.04 16.15 -16.75
C SER A 34 0.54 15.19 -17.83
N HIS A 35 1.53 15.60 -18.64
CA HIS A 35 2.10 14.82 -19.75
C HIS A 35 3.38 14.05 -19.36
N GLU A 36 3.91 14.28 -18.16
CA GLU A 36 5.18 13.69 -17.76
C GLU A 36 5.02 12.18 -17.48
N PRO A 37 6.00 11.34 -17.86
CA PRO A 37 5.95 9.92 -17.54
C PRO A 37 6.01 9.70 -16.02
N VAL A 38 5.17 8.77 -15.55
CA VAL A 38 5.13 8.37 -14.14
C VAL A 38 5.67 6.96 -14.00
N GLY A 39 6.73 6.81 -13.21
CA GLY A 39 7.27 5.51 -12.86
C GLY A 39 8.39 5.63 -11.82
N LEU A 40 9.05 4.51 -11.54
CA LEU A 40 10.19 4.47 -10.63
C LEU A 40 11.38 5.30 -11.11
N SER A 41 11.52 5.49 -12.42
CA SER A 41 12.56 6.33 -13.03
C SER A 41 12.36 7.83 -12.78
N THR A 42 11.13 8.26 -12.48
CA THR A 42 10.81 9.66 -12.19
C THR A 42 11.29 10.10 -10.80
N LEU A 43 11.63 9.15 -9.92
CA LEU A 43 12.15 9.45 -8.60
C LEU A 43 13.64 9.83 -8.66
N PRO A 44 14.08 10.79 -7.82
CA PRO A 44 15.50 11.11 -7.70
C PRO A 44 16.30 9.90 -7.21
N ASP A 45 17.54 9.80 -7.68
CA ASP A 45 18.45 8.76 -7.20
C ASP A 45 18.80 9.00 -5.72
N PRO A 46 18.73 7.97 -4.87
CA PRO A 46 19.25 8.07 -3.51
C PRO A 46 20.78 8.21 -3.53
N PRO A 47 21.38 8.71 -2.44
CA PRO A 47 22.81 8.59 -2.24
C PRO A 47 23.28 7.14 -2.39
N TYR A 48 24.54 6.98 -2.77
CA TYR A 48 25.10 5.66 -3.07
C TYR A 48 24.96 4.71 -1.87
N GLY A 49 24.37 3.54 -2.10
CA GLY A 49 24.16 2.54 -1.05
C GLY A 49 23.09 2.89 -0.01
N GLU A 50 22.32 3.98 -0.20
CA GLU A 50 21.26 4.36 0.72
C GLU A 50 19.87 3.96 0.22
N LYS A 51 18.96 3.74 1.18
CA LYS A 51 17.56 3.46 0.88
C LYS A 51 16.88 4.72 0.33
N PRO A 52 16.05 4.62 -0.72
CA PRO A 52 15.26 5.76 -1.19
C PRO A 52 14.47 6.43 -0.07
N ALA A 53 14.57 7.76 0.01
CA ALA A 53 13.79 8.58 0.95
C ALA A 53 12.28 8.48 0.68
N THR A 54 11.92 8.13 -0.56
CA THR A 54 10.54 7.90 -0.98
C THR A 54 9.90 6.77 -0.15
N PRO A 55 8.72 7.01 0.44
CA PRO A 55 8.06 6.03 1.29
C PRO A 55 7.63 4.78 0.49
N LEU A 56 7.67 3.61 1.14
CA LEU A 56 7.36 2.31 0.49
C LEU A 56 6.01 2.29 -0.26
N PRO A 57 4.89 2.84 0.27
CA PRO A 57 3.65 2.93 -0.50
C PRO A 57 3.85 3.61 -1.85
N MET A 58 4.62 4.69 -1.91
CA MET A 58 4.86 5.41 -3.17
C MET A 58 5.72 4.58 -4.11
N LEU A 59 6.79 3.93 -3.61
CA LEU A 59 7.60 3.02 -4.43
C LEU A 59 6.76 1.89 -5.05
N ILE A 60 5.89 1.26 -4.26
CA ILE A 60 5.03 0.17 -4.74
C ILE A 60 4.01 0.70 -5.77
N LYS A 61 3.42 1.88 -5.55
CA LYS A 61 2.53 2.52 -6.52
C LYS A 61 3.22 2.72 -7.86
N LEU A 62 4.42 3.30 -7.86
CA LEU A 62 5.17 3.57 -9.08
C LEU A 62 5.65 2.30 -9.78
N ALA A 63 6.00 1.26 -9.03
CA ALA A 63 6.33 -0.05 -9.60
C ALA A 63 5.13 -0.65 -10.34
N ILE A 64 3.98 -0.76 -9.67
CA ILE A 64 2.76 -1.33 -10.25
C ILE A 64 2.28 -0.49 -11.44
N TYR A 65 2.27 0.84 -11.30
CA TYR A 65 1.85 1.73 -12.38
C TYR A 65 2.84 1.73 -13.55
N GLY A 66 4.14 1.58 -13.29
CA GLY A 66 5.17 1.53 -14.33
C GLY A 66 5.10 0.27 -15.18
N SER A 67 4.47 -0.81 -14.70
CA SER A 67 4.38 -2.05 -15.45
C SER A 67 3.48 -1.91 -16.69
N PRO A 68 3.74 -2.67 -17.78
CA PRO A 68 2.93 -2.60 -19.00
C PRO A 68 1.46 -2.97 -18.77
N SER A 69 1.22 -3.95 -17.89
CA SER A 69 -0.10 -4.47 -17.56
C SER A 69 -0.78 -3.75 -16.39
N LYS A 70 -0.12 -2.73 -15.80
CA LYS A 70 -0.59 -1.99 -14.61
C LYS A 70 -0.91 -2.88 -13.42
N GLN A 71 -0.28 -4.05 -13.39
CA GLN A 71 -0.40 -5.04 -12.34
C GLN A 71 0.95 -5.73 -12.16
N LEU A 72 1.26 -6.12 -10.93
CA LEU A 72 2.45 -6.90 -10.61
C LEU A 72 2.15 -7.89 -9.50
N THR A 73 2.83 -9.02 -9.52
CA THR A 73 2.86 -9.97 -8.42
C THR A 73 3.80 -9.47 -7.32
N LEU A 74 3.69 -10.06 -6.13
CA LEU A 74 4.60 -9.72 -5.03
C LEU A 74 6.08 -9.91 -5.40
N GLN A 75 6.41 -10.96 -6.16
CA GLN A 75 7.78 -11.22 -6.58
C GLN A 75 8.26 -10.19 -7.60
N GLU A 76 7.40 -9.81 -8.55
CA GLU A 76 7.76 -8.78 -9.54
C GLU A 76 7.94 -7.41 -8.88
N ILE A 77 7.16 -7.08 -7.84
CA ILE A 77 7.38 -5.84 -7.06
C ILE A 77 8.76 -5.85 -6.41
N TYR A 78 9.23 -6.99 -5.87
CA TYR A 78 10.60 -7.07 -5.36
C TYR A 78 11.62 -6.80 -6.47
N ASN A 79 11.44 -7.46 -7.62
CA ASN A 79 12.35 -7.35 -8.75
C ASN A 79 12.41 -5.90 -9.28
N GLU A 80 11.28 -5.20 -9.41
CA GLU A 80 11.24 -3.80 -9.85
C GLU A 80 12.05 -2.88 -8.93
N LEU A 81 11.96 -3.08 -7.62
CA LEU A 81 12.73 -2.29 -6.65
C LEU A 81 14.23 -2.65 -6.68
N GLU A 82 14.57 -3.93 -6.78
CA GLU A 82 15.95 -4.43 -6.90
C GLU A 82 16.62 -3.99 -8.23
N ASN A 83 15.82 -3.86 -9.30
CA ASN A 83 16.27 -3.37 -10.60
C ASN A 83 16.57 -1.87 -10.53
N ARG A 84 15.67 -1.07 -9.92
CA ARG A 84 15.81 0.39 -9.88
C ARG A 84 16.84 0.89 -8.87
N PHE A 85 16.87 0.36 -7.65
CA PHE A 85 17.68 0.91 -6.56
C PHE A 85 18.68 -0.11 -6.03
N GLN A 86 19.94 0.33 -5.93
CA GLN A 86 21.05 -0.49 -5.45
C GLN A 86 20.82 -1.05 -4.05
N TRP A 87 20.28 -0.25 -3.12
CA TRP A 87 20.04 -0.67 -1.75
C TRP A 87 19.20 -1.96 -1.67
N PHE A 88 18.08 -2.04 -2.41
CA PHE A 88 17.24 -3.25 -2.40
C PHE A 88 17.97 -4.47 -2.99
N ARG A 89 18.84 -4.26 -3.98
CA ARG A 89 19.64 -5.31 -4.62
C ARG A 89 20.69 -5.90 -3.68
N GLU A 90 21.37 -5.05 -2.92
CA GLU A 90 22.34 -5.47 -1.90
C GLU A 90 21.65 -6.21 -0.76
N HIS A 91 20.47 -5.73 -0.37
CA HIS A 91 19.68 -6.30 0.72
C HIS A 91 18.71 -7.39 0.24
N ARG A 92 18.88 -7.96 -0.97
CA ARG A 92 17.88 -8.85 -1.61
C ARG A 92 17.45 -10.05 -0.78
N HIS A 93 18.31 -10.52 0.12
CA HIS A 93 18.05 -11.69 0.98
C HIS A 93 17.35 -11.33 2.29
N GLU A 94 17.25 -10.04 2.60
CA GLU A 94 16.68 -9.59 3.86
C GLU A 94 15.15 -9.70 3.88
N ARG A 95 14.65 -10.34 4.92
CA ARG A 95 13.22 -10.53 5.12
C ARG A 95 12.54 -9.25 5.61
N ALA A 96 13.26 -8.35 6.27
CA ALA A 96 12.71 -7.17 6.94
C ALA A 96 12.02 -6.20 5.96
N TRP A 97 12.70 -5.78 4.90
CA TRP A 97 12.10 -4.89 3.91
C TRP A 97 11.03 -5.61 3.09
N LYS A 98 11.23 -6.89 2.73
CA LYS A 98 10.19 -7.71 2.05
C LYS A 98 8.93 -7.83 2.89
N ASN A 99 9.07 -7.96 4.21
CA ASN A 99 7.93 -7.97 5.13
C ASN A 99 7.22 -6.62 5.16
N SER A 100 7.98 -5.53 5.13
CA SER A 100 7.43 -4.17 5.05
C SER A 100 6.64 -3.96 3.75
N ILE A 101 7.07 -4.52 2.62
CA ILE A 101 6.29 -4.49 1.36
C ILE A 101 4.97 -5.24 1.51
N ARG A 102 4.99 -6.49 2.00
CA ARG A 102 3.76 -7.28 2.24
C ARG A 102 2.79 -6.58 3.20
N HIS A 103 3.32 -5.99 4.26
CA HIS A 103 2.56 -5.19 5.19
C HIS A 103 1.87 -4.01 4.48
N ASN A 104 2.59 -3.25 3.66
CA ASN A 104 2.01 -2.09 2.95
C ASN A 104 0.91 -2.47 1.96
N LEU A 105 1.09 -3.57 1.22
CA LEU A 105 0.09 -4.09 0.28
C LEU A 105 -1.22 -4.48 0.99
N SER A 106 -1.12 -5.04 2.19
CA SER A 106 -2.30 -5.39 3.00
C SER A 106 -2.88 -4.20 3.77
N LEU A 107 -2.07 -3.21 4.13
CA LEU A 107 -2.49 -2.08 4.95
C LEU A 107 -3.24 -1.01 4.16
N ASN A 108 -2.70 -0.56 3.03
CA ASN A 108 -3.21 0.60 2.30
C ASN A 108 -4.35 0.21 1.33
N LYS A 109 -5.43 1.00 1.31
CA LYS A 109 -6.64 0.77 0.49
C LYS A 109 -6.34 0.73 -1.00
N VAL A 110 -5.41 1.57 -1.44
CA VAL A 110 -5.02 1.73 -2.84
C VAL A 110 -4.49 0.45 -3.49
N PHE A 111 -3.97 -0.51 -2.71
CA PHE A 111 -3.47 -1.78 -3.25
C PHE A 111 -4.56 -2.84 -3.22
N ARG A 112 -4.95 -3.32 -4.40
CA ARG A 112 -5.99 -4.34 -4.56
C ARG A 112 -5.36 -5.67 -4.93
N HIS A 113 -5.76 -6.70 -4.20
CA HIS A 113 -5.39 -8.08 -4.49
C HIS A 113 -6.33 -8.63 -5.56
N VAL A 114 -5.79 -9.02 -6.71
CA VAL A 114 -6.54 -9.48 -7.88
C VAL A 114 -6.12 -10.93 -8.20
N PRO A 115 -7.06 -11.90 -8.15
CA PRO A 115 -6.78 -13.29 -8.51
C PRO A 115 -6.22 -13.40 -9.93
N ARG A 116 -5.31 -14.35 -10.16
CA ARG A 116 -4.85 -14.66 -11.51
C ARG A 116 -5.99 -15.32 -12.30
N PRO A 117 -6.05 -15.10 -13.63
CA PRO A 117 -6.91 -15.90 -14.51
C PRO A 117 -6.58 -17.39 -14.36
N ILE A 118 -7.61 -18.24 -14.42
CA ILE A 118 -7.45 -19.71 -14.38
C ILE A 118 -6.59 -20.20 -15.57
N THR A 119 -6.60 -19.44 -16.67
CA THR A 119 -5.82 -19.71 -17.88
C THR A 119 -4.31 -19.45 -17.71
N GLU A 120 -3.90 -18.71 -16.67
CA GLU A 120 -2.51 -18.37 -16.41
C GLU A 120 -2.07 -18.97 -15.05
N PRO A 121 -1.74 -20.29 -15.02
CA PRO A 121 -1.28 -20.92 -13.79
C PRO A 121 0.05 -20.31 -13.35
N GLY A 122 0.12 -19.87 -12.10
CA GLY A 122 1.31 -19.22 -11.55
C GLY A 122 1.22 -18.97 -10.06
N LYS A 123 2.38 -18.71 -9.44
CA LYS A 123 2.46 -18.46 -7.99
C LYS A 123 1.92 -17.07 -7.64
N GLY A 124 1.07 -17.03 -6.62
CA GLY A 124 0.55 -15.80 -6.02
C GLY A 124 -0.48 -15.09 -6.91
N SER A 125 -0.91 -13.92 -6.46
CA SER A 125 -1.91 -13.10 -7.13
C SER A 125 -1.31 -11.77 -7.60
N TYR A 126 -2.04 -11.08 -8.48
CA TYR A 126 -1.67 -9.75 -8.92
C TYR A 126 -2.05 -8.70 -7.88
N TRP A 127 -1.30 -7.62 -7.88
CA TRP A 127 -1.58 -6.38 -7.18
C TRP A 127 -1.81 -5.29 -8.20
N GLN A 128 -2.94 -4.58 -8.05
CA GLN A 128 -3.33 -3.45 -8.87
C GLN A 128 -3.55 -2.20 -8.00
N LEU A 129 -3.57 -1.04 -8.64
CA LEU A 129 -3.89 0.23 -8.00
C LEU A 129 -5.36 0.60 -8.20
N ASP A 130 -6.03 0.89 -7.10
CA ASP A 130 -7.37 1.47 -7.08
C ASP A 130 -7.35 2.79 -6.30
N VAL A 131 -7.34 3.89 -7.04
CA VAL A 131 -7.30 5.24 -6.48
C VAL A 131 -8.70 5.84 -6.30
N SER A 132 -9.75 5.13 -6.73
CA SER A 132 -11.13 5.64 -6.68
C SER A 132 -11.64 5.87 -5.25
N GLY A 133 -11.21 5.02 -4.31
CA GLY A 133 -11.55 5.11 -2.90
C GLY A 133 -10.69 6.08 -2.07
N GLY A 134 -9.79 6.83 -2.73
CA GLY A 134 -8.85 7.73 -2.08
C GLY A 134 -7.78 7.04 -1.23
N GLU A 135 -7.07 7.85 -0.44
CA GLU A 135 -6.01 7.37 0.46
C GLU A 135 -6.56 6.78 1.77
N GLY A 136 -5.73 5.96 2.41
CA GLY A 136 -5.98 5.47 3.77
C GLY A 136 -5.82 3.96 3.94
N TYR A 137 -6.19 3.47 5.13
CA TYR A 137 -5.96 2.08 5.53
C TYR A 137 -7.22 1.22 5.43
N LYS A 138 -7.08 -0.05 5.01
CA LYS A 138 -8.21 -0.98 4.81
C LYS A 138 -9.01 -1.23 6.09
N ARG A 139 -8.36 -1.17 7.25
CA ARG A 139 -8.99 -1.30 8.57
C ARG A 139 -8.87 0.01 9.32
N THR A 140 -9.97 0.48 9.89
CA THR A 140 -9.95 1.56 10.89
C THR A 140 -9.28 1.04 12.16
N ARG A 141 -8.19 1.69 12.60
CA ARG A 141 -7.56 1.35 13.89
C ARG A 141 -8.55 1.72 15.00
N LYS A 142 -9.19 0.73 15.63
CA LYS A 142 -9.88 0.95 16.92
C LYS A 142 -8.82 1.26 17.96
N ARG A 143 -8.59 2.55 18.25
CA ARG A 143 -7.75 2.96 19.40
C ARG A 143 -8.47 2.48 20.66
N ARG A 144 -7.87 1.58 21.43
CA ARG A 144 -8.35 1.29 22.78
C ARG A 144 -8.15 2.56 23.62
N PRO A 145 -9.19 3.13 24.25
CA PRO A 145 -9.00 4.24 25.16
C PRO A 145 -8.14 3.76 26.34
N LYS A 146 -7.11 4.55 26.67
CA LYS A 146 -6.24 4.31 27.81
C LYS A 146 -7.01 4.81 29.03
N ASN A 147 -7.50 3.88 29.86
CA ASN A 147 -8.17 4.22 31.12
C ASN A 147 -7.12 4.86 32.04
N SER A 148 -7.10 6.19 32.13
CA SER A 148 -6.43 6.89 33.21
C SER A 148 -7.25 6.63 34.47
N ARG A 149 -6.73 5.79 35.36
CA ARG A 149 -7.21 5.72 36.74
C ARG A 149 -6.98 7.10 37.35
N LEU A 150 -8.08 7.77 37.69
CA LEU A 150 -8.09 8.86 38.64
C LEU A 150 -7.97 8.16 39.99
N ASP A 151 -6.84 8.32 40.67
CA ASP A 151 -6.75 8.03 42.08
C ASP A 151 -7.49 9.18 42.76
N GLU A 152 -8.68 8.88 43.29
CA GLU A 152 -9.47 9.79 44.09
C GLU A 152 -8.84 9.87 45.48
N ASP A 153 -8.54 11.10 45.89
CA ASP A 153 -8.13 11.48 47.24
C ASP A 153 -9.22 11.05 48.25
N GLU A 154 -8.85 10.26 49.26
CA GLU A 154 -9.62 10.14 50.50
C GLU A 154 -8.85 10.86 51.60
N ASP A 155 -9.31 12.08 51.87
CA ASP A 155 -9.12 12.79 53.12
C ASP A 155 -9.78 11.95 54.25
N GLU A 156 -8.99 11.50 55.23
CA GLU A 156 -9.50 11.20 56.56
C GLU A 156 -8.81 12.13 57.56
N ASP A 157 -9.54 13.19 57.91
CA ASP A 157 -9.36 13.97 59.12
C ASP A 157 -9.57 13.04 60.33
N GLU A 158 -8.60 12.98 61.24
CA GLU A 158 -8.87 12.63 62.64
C GLU A 158 -8.07 13.56 63.56
N ASP A 159 -8.75 14.60 64.03
CA ASP A 159 -8.42 15.41 65.20
C ASP A 159 -8.55 14.58 66.50
N ASP A 160 -7.54 14.60 67.37
CA ASP A 160 -7.63 14.74 68.85
C ASP A 160 -6.23 14.45 69.48
N VAL A 161 -5.46 15.47 69.90
CA VAL A 161 -5.45 16.16 71.22
C VAL A 161 -4.76 15.37 72.36
N ASP A 162 -3.62 15.94 72.79
CA ASP A 162 -2.88 15.93 74.08
C ASP A 162 -2.97 14.71 75.03
N GLU A 163 -1.83 14.07 75.35
CA GLU A 163 -0.95 14.37 76.52
C GLU A 163 0.29 13.45 76.56
#